data_AF-A0A8T5QM46-F1
#
_entry.id   AF-A0A8T5QM46-F1
#
_cell.length_a   1.000
_cell.length_b   1.000
_cell.length_c   1.000
_cell.angle_alpha   90.00
_cell.angle_beta   90.00
_cell.angle_gamma   90.00
#
_symmetry.space_group_name_H-M   'P 1'
#
loop_
_entity.id
_entity.type
_entity.pdbx_description
1 polymer ?
#
loop_
_entity_poly.entity_id
_entity_poly.type
_entity_poly.pdbx_seq_one_letter_code
_entity_poly.pdbx_strand_id
1 'polypeptide(L)'
;MKDDKNGFAEKWGDGGPIYGKQWRNWEYLDQSTGKVAKVDQLRNMIEGLKKKPTGKKHIVNAWKPEDVPNMSLPPCHTMYQATSDGNGGLELQLYQSSCDQFLGVPYNIASYAMLTQIIAQEVGMEAKTFVHTFGDSHFYTGLDQKGICYNANFDELQEKVRPAIGSEDNSSYLDVKAWIDENAPNDKNENKYDHVTAVLQQLSRDTLPMPKLKIAKKPFDELEFEDFEILDYKSHKPIRRYMAV
;
A
#
# COMPACT_ATOMS: atom_id res chain seq x y z
N MET A 1 6.35 -8.21 -19.58
CA MET A 1 7.68 -7.56 -19.70
C MET A 1 8.27 -7.95 -21.05
N LYS A 2 8.20 -7.09 -22.07
CA LYS A 2 8.73 -7.39 -23.42
C LYS A 2 10.04 -6.67 -23.76
N ASP A 3 10.60 -5.90 -22.83
CA ASP A 3 11.83 -5.12 -23.04
C ASP A 3 12.78 -5.17 -21.83
N ASP A 4 13.16 -6.37 -21.37
CA ASP A 4 14.23 -6.49 -20.37
C ASP A 4 15.61 -6.48 -21.06
N LYS A 5 16.03 -5.31 -21.50
CA LYS A 5 17.33 -5.11 -22.18
C LYS A 5 18.54 -5.23 -21.24
N ASN A 6 18.33 -5.37 -19.93
CA ASN A 6 19.39 -5.30 -18.92
C ASN A 6 19.49 -6.58 -18.05
N GLY A 7 18.75 -7.66 -18.36
CA GLY A 7 18.74 -8.90 -17.57
C GLY A 7 18.17 -8.73 -16.16
N PHE A 8 17.39 -7.68 -15.93
CA PHE A 8 16.78 -7.39 -14.64
C PHE A 8 15.72 -8.44 -14.28
N ALA A 9 14.88 -8.84 -15.22
CA ALA A 9 13.87 -9.88 -15.05
C ALA A 9 14.51 -11.28 -14.92
N GLU A 10 15.65 -11.52 -15.56
CA GLU A 10 16.38 -12.78 -15.37
C GLU A 10 16.95 -12.88 -13.94
N LYS A 11 17.41 -11.77 -13.36
CA LYS A 11 17.97 -11.72 -12.00
C LYS A 11 16.93 -11.53 -10.89
N TRP A 12 15.85 -10.79 -11.16
CA TRP A 12 14.89 -10.30 -10.17
C TRP A 12 13.42 -10.43 -10.61
N GLY A 13 13.17 -11.01 -11.79
CA GLY A 13 11.81 -11.10 -12.35
C GLY A 13 10.97 -12.23 -11.76
N ASP A 14 11.61 -13.19 -11.07
CA ASP A 14 10.91 -14.14 -10.22
C ASP A 14 10.97 -13.68 -8.76
N GLY A 15 9.85 -13.14 -8.27
CA GLY A 15 9.69 -12.76 -6.87
C GLY A 15 9.45 -13.94 -5.92
N GLY A 16 9.46 -15.17 -6.42
CA GLY A 16 9.03 -16.35 -5.70
C GLY A 16 7.50 -16.39 -5.58
N PRO A 17 6.96 -17.17 -4.62
CA PRO A 17 5.53 -17.39 -4.47
C PRO A 17 4.82 -16.23 -3.75
N ILE A 18 5.00 -15.01 -4.24
CA ILE A 18 4.38 -13.79 -3.69
C ILE A 18 2.99 -13.54 -4.30
N TYR A 19 2.18 -12.75 -3.60
CA TYR A 19 0.88 -12.18 -4.02
C TYR A 19 0.12 -12.99 -5.08
N GLY A 20 0.32 -12.70 -6.37
CA GLY A 20 -0.39 -13.31 -7.49
C GLY A 20 -0.37 -14.84 -7.49
N LYS A 21 0.75 -15.48 -7.13
CA LYS A 21 0.80 -16.94 -6.97
C LYS A 21 -0.15 -17.40 -5.87
N GLN A 22 -0.14 -16.75 -4.71
CA GLN A 22 -1.03 -17.09 -3.61
C GLN A 22 -2.49 -16.79 -3.93
N TRP A 23 -2.78 -15.69 -4.62
CA TRP A 23 -4.15 -15.29 -4.93
C TRP A 23 -4.80 -16.20 -5.97
N ARG A 24 -4.05 -16.64 -7.00
CA ARG A 24 -4.58 -17.36 -8.16
C ARG A 24 -4.26 -18.86 -8.17
N ASN A 25 -3.20 -19.28 -7.47
CA ASN A 25 -2.71 -20.66 -7.50
C ASN A 25 -2.11 -21.05 -6.14
N TRP A 26 -2.90 -20.91 -5.06
CA TRP A 26 -2.51 -21.39 -3.73
C TRP A 26 -2.46 -22.92 -3.74
N GLU A 27 -1.26 -23.47 -3.52
CA GLU A 27 -1.03 -24.92 -3.50
C GLU A 27 -1.00 -25.45 -2.06
N TYR A 28 -1.68 -26.58 -1.82
CA TYR A 28 -1.66 -27.27 -0.52
C TYR A 28 -1.67 -28.80 -0.70
N LEU A 29 -1.15 -29.54 0.27
CA LEU A 29 -1.24 -31.00 0.29
C LEU A 29 -2.61 -31.43 0.82
N ASP A 30 -3.42 -32.03 -0.04
CA ASP A 30 -4.68 -32.65 0.37
C ASP A 30 -4.41 -33.96 1.10
N GLN A 31 -4.63 -33.95 2.41
CA GLN A 31 -4.38 -35.09 3.30
C GLN A 31 -5.25 -36.31 2.99
N SER A 32 -6.40 -36.12 2.34
CA SER A 32 -7.30 -37.24 2.00
C SER A 32 -6.82 -38.02 0.76
N THR A 33 -6.19 -37.33 -0.18
CA THR A 33 -5.74 -37.92 -1.45
C THR A 33 -4.22 -38.09 -1.52
N GLY A 34 -3.47 -37.44 -0.63
CA GLY A 34 -2.01 -37.38 -0.65
C GLY A 34 -1.45 -36.58 -1.83
N LYS A 35 -2.25 -35.76 -2.51
CA LYS A 35 -1.87 -35.02 -3.71
C LYS A 35 -1.87 -33.50 -3.47
N VAL A 36 -1.07 -32.79 -4.26
CA VAL A 36 -1.12 -31.32 -4.28
C VAL A 36 -2.41 -30.87 -4.95
N ALA A 37 -3.20 -30.07 -4.25
CA ALA A 37 -4.39 -29.40 -4.73
C ALA A 37 -4.14 -27.88 -4.84
N LYS A 38 -5.02 -27.19 -5.57
CA LYS A 38 -4.89 -25.78 -5.94
C LYS A 38 -6.16 -24.99 -5.62
N VAL A 39 -6.00 -23.74 -5.21
CA VAL A 39 -7.10 -22.81 -4.94
C VAL A 39 -6.84 -21.47 -5.64
N ASP A 40 -7.77 -21.06 -6.51
CA ASP A 40 -7.86 -19.68 -7.03
C ASP A 40 -8.77 -18.88 -6.10
N GLN A 41 -8.17 -18.22 -5.12
CA GLN A 41 -8.89 -17.48 -4.07
C GLN A 41 -9.65 -16.28 -4.66
N LEU A 42 -9.04 -15.57 -5.62
CA LEU A 42 -9.67 -14.40 -6.24
C LEU A 42 -10.90 -14.81 -7.05
N ARG A 43 -10.79 -15.88 -7.85
CA ARG A 43 -11.94 -16.41 -8.60
C ARG A 43 -13.04 -16.86 -7.65
N ASN A 44 -12.71 -17.61 -6.60
CA ASN A 44 -13.68 -18.06 -5.60
C ASN A 44 -14.38 -16.88 -4.92
N MET A 45 -13.66 -15.80 -4.61
CA MET A 45 -14.22 -14.57 -4.06
C MET A 45 -15.23 -13.93 -5.03
N ILE A 46 -14.86 -13.76 -6.30
CA ILE A 46 -15.72 -13.14 -7.34
C ILE A 46 -16.98 -13.98 -7.56
N GLU A 47 -16.85 -15.29 -7.76
CA GLU A 47 -17.98 -16.21 -7.93
C GLU A 47 -18.87 -16.24 -6.68
N GLY A 48 -18.24 -16.20 -5.50
CA GLY A 48 -18.90 -16.11 -4.20
C GLY A 48 -19.73 -14.84 -4.06
N LEU A 49 -19.18 -13.68 -4.42
CA LEU A 49 -19.87 -12.39 -4.41
C LEU A 49 -21.07 -12.38 -5.36
N LYS A 50 -20.91 -12.90 -6.58
CA LYS A 50 -22.01 -13.03 -7.56
C LYS A 50 -23.15 -13.93 -7.07
N LYS A 51 -22.83 -15.01 -6.33
CA LYS A 51 -23.83 -15.99 -5.86
C LYS A 51 -24.47 -15.65 -4.52
N LYS A 52 -23.66 -15.20 -3.55
CA LYS A 52 -24.10 -14.88 -2.18
C LYS A 52 -23.33 -13.64 -1.69
N PRO A 53 -23.72 -12.43 -2.12
CA PRO A 53 -22.96 -11.20 -1.91
C PRO A 53 -22.75 -10.83 -0.44
N THR A 54 -23.72 -11.13 0.43
CA THR A 54 -23.65 -10.91 1.89
C THR A 54 -22.88 -12.02 2.64
N GLY A 55 -22.25 -12.93 1.91
CA GLY A 55 -21.37 -13.95 2.47
C GLY A 55 -20.16 -13.35 3.19
N LYS A 56 -19.81 -13.89 4.36
CA LYS A 56 -18.70 -13.39 5.19
C LYS A 56 -17.35 -14.05 4.90
N LYS A 57 -17.22 -14.76 3.78
CA LYS A 57 -16.08 -15.63 3.45
C LYS A 57 -15.36 -15.25 2.16
N HIS A 58 -15.70 -14.09 1.60
CA HIS A 58 -15.09 -13.54 0.40
C HIS A 58 -13.73 -12.94 0.78
N ILE A 59 -12.74 -13.81 0.99
CA ILE A 59 -11.42 -13.47 1.57
C ILE A 59 -10.34 -13.99 0.63
N VAL A 60 -9.29 -13.19 0.43
CA VAL A 60 -8.05 -13.58 -0.24
C VAL A 60 -6.89 -13.35 0.71
N ASN A 61 -6.03 -14.37 0.84
CA ASN A 61 -4.87 -14.35 1.72
C ASN A 61 -3.57 -14.56 0.90
N ALA A 62 -2.59 -13.69 1.10
CA ALA A 62 -1.25 -13.79 0.54
C ALA A 62 -0.26 -14.48 1.51
N TRP A 63 -0.60 -14.60 2.79
CA TRP A 63 0.28 -15.14 3.81
C TRP A 63 0.16 -16.66 3.92
N LYS A 64 1.01 -17.38 3.20
CA LYS A 64 1.19 -18.83 3.31
C LYS A 64 2.47 -19.17 4.08
N PRO A 65 2.40 -19.58 5.35
CA PRO A 65 3.58 -19.79 6.18
C PRO A 65 4.64 -20.71 5.57
N GLU A 66 4.23 -21.76 4.86
CA GLU A 66 5.12 -22.71 4.18
C GLU A 66 5.93 -22.08 3.04
N ASP A 67 5.37 -21.06 2.38
CA ASP A 67 5.99 -20.42 1.23
C ASP A 67 6.81 -19.17 1.62
N VAL A 68 6.59 -18.59 2.81
CA VAL A 68 7.28 -17.37 3.28
C VAL A 68 8.80 -17.46 3.17
N PRO A 69 9.48 -18.56 3.57
CA PRO A 69 10.93 -18.68 3.44
C PRO A 69 11.46 -18.62 1.99
N ASN A 70 10.58 -18.84 1.00
CA ASN A 70 10.93 -18.87 -0.42
C ASN A 70 10.48 -17.60 -1.17
N MET A 71 9.89 -16.62 -0.48
CA MET A 71 9.48 -15.34 -1.06
C MET A 71 10.65 -14.36 -1.07
N SER A 72 10.82 -13.62 -2.17
CA SER A 72 11.81 -12.53 -2.25
C SER A 72 11.57 -11.46 -1.18
N LEU A 73 10.30 -11.19 -0.89
CA LEU A 73 9.85 -10.35 0.22
C LEU A 73 8.52 -10.91 0.74
N PRO A 74 8.38 -11.17 2.05
CA PRO A 74 7.11 -11.56 2.63
C PRO A 74 6.02 -10.51 2.35
N PRO A 75 4.75 -10.91 2.10
CA PRO A 75 3.67 -9.99 1.82
C PRO A 75 3.43 -9.01 2.96
N CYS A 76 3.56 -7.71 2.70
CA CYS A 76 3.14 -6.67 3.64
C CYS A 76 1.62 -6.60 3.72
N HIS A 77 0.94 -6.62 2.57
CA HIS A 77 -0.52 -6.69 2.51
C HIS A 77 -0.95 -8.16 2.52
N THR A 78 -1.29 -8.67 3.70
CA THR A 78 -1.39 -10.11 3.94
C THR A 78 -2.75 -10.67 3.57
N MET A 79 -3.83 -9.93 3.80
CA MET A 79 -5.19 -10.44 3.61
C MET A 79 -6.17 -9.30 3.34
N TYR A 80 -7.11 -9.52 2.42
CA TYR A 80 -8.25 -8.65 2.25
C TYR A 80 -9.57 -9.41 2.15
N GLN A 81 -10.64 -8.75 2.57
CA GLN A 81 -12.01 -9.24 2.52
C GLN A 81 -12.88 -8.26 1.74
N ALA A 82 -13.73 -8.78 0.85
CA ALA A 82 -14.76 -8.01 0.16
C ALA A 82 -16.14 -8.34 0.74
N THR A 83 -16.97 -7.33 1.00
CA THR A 83 -18.32 -7.50 1.55
C THR A 83 -19.31 -6.63 0.80
N SER A 84 -20.55 -7.11 0.66
CA SER A 84 -21.66 -6.28 0.20
C SER A 84 -22.36 -5.62 1.39
N ASP A 85 -22.77 -4.36 1.21
CA ASP A 85 -23.58 -3.60 2.16
C ASP A 85 -25.07 -4.04 2.18
N GLY A 86 -25.47 -4.95 1.28
CA GLY A 86 -26.85 -5.40 1.11
C GLY A 86 -27.73 -4.49 0.23
N ASN A 87 -27.23 -3.32 -0.18
CA ASN A 87 -27.90 -2.32 -1.00
C ASN A 87 -27.24 -2.11 -2.38
N GLY A 88 -26.40 -3.07 -2.80
CA GLY A 88 -25.68 -3.01 -4.08
C GLY A 88 -24.33 -2.33 -4.02
N GLY A 89 -23.85 -1.94 -2.84
CA GLY A 89 -22.50 -1.46 -2.60
C GLY A 89 -21.53 -2.58 -2.22
N LEU A 90 -20.26 -2.40 -2.59
CA LEU A 90 -19.13 -3.25 -2.23
C LEU A 90 -18.12 -2.47 -1.39
N GLU A 91 -17.72 -3.08 -0.28
CA GLU A 91 -16.65 -2.62 0.60
C GLU A 91 -15.50 -3.62 0.58
N LEU A 92 -14.28 -3.12 0.71
CA LEU A 92 -13.07 -3.95 0.80
C LEU A 92 -12.25 -3.54 2.01
N GLN A 93 -11.93 -4.50 2.87
CA GLN A 93 -11.03 -4.31 4.00
C GLN A 93 -9.70 -5.01 3.74
N LEU A 94 -8.59 -4.28 3.87
CA LEU A 94 -7.23 -4.79 3.81
C LEU A 94 -6.60 -4.79 5.21
N TYR A 95 -5.92 -5.88 5.57
CA TYR A 95 -4.94 -5.88 6.65
C TYR A 95 -3.52 -5.89 6.06
N GLN A 96 -2.74 -4.88 6.40
CA GLN A 96 -1.34 -4.73 6.04
C GLN A 96 -0.48 -4.82 7.31
N SER A 97 0.41 -5.82 7.39
CA SER A 97 1.18 -6.14 8.59
C SER A 97 2.32 -5.16 8.87
N SER A 98 2.83 -4.48 7.84
CA SER A 98 3.95 -3.53 7.91
C SER A 98 3.76 -2.41 6.89
N CYS A 99 3.82 -1.17 7.34
CA CYS A 99 3.32 0.00 6.60
C CYS A 99 4.32 1.17 6.70
N ASP A 100 5.17 1.32 5.68
CA ASP A 100 5.90 2.56 5.43
C ASP A 100 4.89 3.65 5.04
N GLN A 101 4.63 4.58 5.96
CA GLN A 101 3.62 5.63 5.79
C GLN A 101 3.99 6.67 4.72
N PHE A 102 5.28 6.86 4.42
CA PHE A 102 5.72 7.88 3.47
C PHE A 102 5.83 7.34 2.04
N LEU A 103 6.49 6.19 1.85
CA LEU A 103 6.71 5.63 0.52
C LEU A 103 5.72 4.55 0.13
N GLY A 104 5.32 3.67 1.04
CA GLY A 104 4.52 2.48 0.72
C GLY A 104 3.02 2.75 0.66
N VAL A 105 2.48 3.24 1.77
CA VAL A 105 1.04 3.41 2.02
C VAL A 105 0.32 4.18 0.91
N PRO A 106 0.84 5.28 0.34
CA PRO A 106 0.17 5.97 -0.76
C PRO A 106 -0.09 5.07 -1.99
N TYR A 107 0.87 4.21 -2.36
CA TYR A 107 0.70 3.25 -3.45
C TYR A 107 -0.25 2.11 -3.06
N ASN A 108 -0.18 1.65 -1.81
CA ASN A 108 -1.08 0.61 -1.31
C ASN A 108 -2.54 1.07 -1.34
N ILE A 109 -2.81 2.31 -0.91
CA ILE A 109 -4.16 2.91 -0.99
C ILE A 109 -4.64 2.97 -2.43
N ALA A 110 -3.83 3.49 -3.35
CA ALA A 110 -4.21 3.58 -4.76
C ALA A 110 -4.49 2.19 -5.37
N SER A 111 -3.63 1.22 -5.10
CA SER A 111 -3.75 -0.16 -5.59
C SER A 111 -5.05 -0.82 -5.12
N TYR A 112 -5.35 -0.77 -3.82
CA TYR A 112 -6.54 -1.44 -3.28
C TYR A 112 -7.83 -0.66 -3.49
N ALA A 113 -7.78 0.67 -3.58
CA ALA A 113 -8.93 1.47 -4.02
C ALA A 113 -9.31 1.14 -5.47
N MET A 114 -8.31 0.97 -6.35
CA MET A 114 -8.53 0.50 -7.73
C MET A 114 -9.06 -0.94 -7.74
N LEU A 115 -8.47 -1.86 -6.96
CA LEU A 115 -8.94 -3.24 -6.86
C LEU A 115 -10.40 -3.31 -6.39
N THR A 116 -10.79 -2.47 -5.42
CA THR A 116 -12.17 -2.36 -4.95
C THR A 116 -13.12 -2.01 -6.09
N GLN A 117 -12.73 -1.05 -6.94
CA GLN A 117 -13.52 -0.65 -8.11
C GLN A 117 -13.58 -1.75 -9.19
N ILE A 118 -12.47 -2.44 -9.45
CA ILE A 118 -12.43 -3.56 -10.40
C ILE A 118 -13.37 -4.69 -9.94
N ILE A 119 -13.27 -5.10 -8.68
CA ILE A 119 -14.12 -6.17 -8.13
C ILE A 119 -15.59 -5.75 -8.16
N ALA A 120 -15.91 -4.52 -7.71
CA ALA A 120 -17.27 -4.00 -7.75
C ALA A 120 -17.85 -4.02 -9.17
N GLN A 121 -17.09 -3.55 -10.16
CA GLN A 121 -17.50 -3.60 -11.56
C GLN A 121 -17.77 -5.05 -12.03
N GLU A 122 -16.85 -5.97 -11.74
CA GLU A 122 -16.94 -7.38 -12.15
C GLU A 122 -18.17 -8.09 -11.56
N VAL A 123 -18.59 -7.72 -10.35
CA VAL A 123 -19.76 -8.32 -9.67
C VAL A 123 -21.04 -7.51 -9.83
N GLY A 124 -21.01 -6.40 -10.58
CA GLY A 124 -22.18 -5.54 -10.83
C GLY A 124 -22.63 -4.72 -9.61
N MET A 125 -21.69 -4.30 -8.77
CA MET A 125 -21.91 -3.46 -7.59
C MET A 125 -21.25 -2.09 -7.74
N GLU A 126 -21.64 -1.15 -6.87
CA GLU A 126 -20.97 0.14 -6.73
C GLU A 126 -19.84 0.04 -5.71
N ALA A 127 -18.63 0.49 -6.03
CA ALA A 127 -17.55 0.58 -5.06
C ALA A 127 -17.86 1.66 -4.01
N LYS A 128 -17.84 1.28 -2.73
CA LYS A 128 -18.12 2.18 -1.60
C LYS A 128 -16.85 2.44 -0.80
N THR A 129 -16.63 1.65 0.23
CA THR A 129 -15.60 1.92 1.24
C THR A 129 -14.40 1.00 1.02
N PHE A 130 -13.21 1.59 0.94
CA PHE A 130 -11.96 0.86 1.16
C PHE A 130 -11.46 1.13 2.57
N VAL A 131 -11.37 0.08 3.39
CA VAL A 131 -10.89 0.12 4.77
C VAL A 131 -9.47 -0.42 4.83
N HIS A 132 -8.51 0.41 5.23
CA HIS A 132 -7.12 0.00 5.38
C HIS A 132 -6.76 -0.15 6.86
N THR A 133 -6.50 -1.37 7.30
CA THR A 133 -6.02 -1.69 8.65
C THR A 133 -4.52 -1.90 8.63
N PHE A 134 -3.80 -1.14 9.45
CA PHE A 134 -2.36 -1.24 9.62
C PHE A 134 -1.99 -2.08 10.85
N GLY A 135 -0.99 -2.95 10.70
CA GLY A 135 -0.26 -3.59 11.78
C GLY A 135 0.83 -2.65 12.31
N ASP A 136 2.09 -2.97 12.01
CA ASP A 136 3.19 -2.04 12.25
C ASP A 136 3.10 -0.86 11.25
N SER A 137 3.00 0.35 11.77
CA SER A 137 2.87 1.58 10.99
C SER A 137 3.96 2.55 11.39
N HIS A 138 4.86 2.88 10.46
CA HIS A 138 6.10 3.57 10.79
C HIS A 138 6.54 4.56 9.71
N PHE A 139 7.48 5.42 10.11
CA PHE A 139 8.30 6.25 9.24
C PHE A 139 9.77 5.88 9.45
N TYR A 140 10.58 5.97 8.40
CA TYR A 140 12.01 5.72 8.52
C TYR A 140 12.75 6.96 9.00
N THR A 141 13.65 6.75 9.96
CA THR A 141 14.68 7.70 10.37
C THR A 141 16.04 7.19 9.94
N GLY A 142 16.97 8.11 9.69
CA GLY A 142 18.37 7.75 9.47
C GLY A 142 19.00 7.00 10.65
N LEU A 143 20.08 6.24 10.39
CA LEU A 143 20.97 5.68 11.44
C LEU A 143 22.26 6.50 11.63
N ASP A 144 22.36 7.63 10.94
CA ASP A 144 23.49 8.54 10.98
C ASP A 144 23.42 9.49 12.17
N GLN A 145 24.34 10.45 12.20
CA GLN A 145 24.39 11.47 13.27
C GLN A 145 23.09 12.26 13.39
N LYS A 146 22.33 12.41 12.30
CA LYS A 146 21.02 13.07 12.29
C LYS A 146 19.96 12.22 12.99
N GLY A 147 19.90 10.93 12.68
CA GLY A 147 19.06 9.98 13.41
C GLY A 147 19.38 9.88 14.90
N ILE A 148 20.67 9.86 15.26
CA ILE A 148 21.12 9.90 16.65
C ILE A 148 20.68 11.21 17.32
N CYS A 149 20.76 12.33 16.61
CA CYS A 149 20.28 13.62 17.10
C CYS A 149 18.76 13.61 17.37
N TYR A 150 17.95 13.01 16.49
CA TYR A 150 16.52 12.85 16.73
C TYR A 150 16.23 12.08 18.02
N ASN A 151 16.94 10.96 18.24
CA ASN A 151 16.76 10.14 19.44
C ASN A 151 17.22 10.87 20.71
N ALA A 152 18.32 11.60 20.66
CA ALA A 152 18.85 12.35 21.79
C ALA A 152 17.96 13.54 22.20
N ASN A 153 17.23 14.13 21.24
CA ASN A 153 16.38 15.31 21.44
C ASN A 153 14.89 14.99 21.22
N PHE A 154 14.48 13.73 21.42
CA PHE A 154 13.15 13.27 21.05
C PHE A 154 12.03 14.04 21.76
N ASP A 155 12.19 14.29 23.07
CA ASP A 155 11.21 15.05 23.85
C ASP A 155 11.07 16.50 23.33
N GLU A 156 12.19 17.16 23.03
CA GLU A 156 12.15 18.51 22.46
C GLU A 156 11.49 18.53 21.08
N LEU A 157 11.83 17.57 20.22
CA LEU A 157 11.20 17.42 18.91
C LEU A 157 9.68 17.22 19.05
N GLN A 158 9.23 16.42 20.03
CA GLN A 158 7.80 16.27 20.31
C GLN A 158 7.15 17.58 20.73
N GLU A 159 7.79 18.35 21.62
CA GLU A 159 7.28 19.67 22.05
C GLU A 159 7.20 20.66 20.88
N LYS A 160 8.08 20.56 19.87
CA LYS A 160 7.98 21.34 18.63
C LYS A 160 6.84 20.88 17.72
N VAL A 161 6.60 19.57 17.61
CA VAL A 161 5.58 19.00 16.73
C VAL A 161 4.17 19.19 17.30
N ARG A 162 3.97 19.05 18.61
CA ARG A 162 2.64 19.08 19.24
C ARG A 162 1.80 20.32 18.88
N PRO A 163 2.34 21.56 18.90
CA PRO A 163 1.57 22.73 18.51
C PRO A 163 1.17 22.75 17.03
N ALA A 164 1.92 22.10 16.15
CA ALA A 164 1.57 21.98 14.74
C ALA A 164 0.42 20.98 14.51
N ILE A 165 0.25 20.00 15.40
CA ILE A 165 -0.85 19.03 15.33
C ILE A 165 -2.18 19.74 15.61
N GLY A 166 -3.05 19.78 14.61
CA GLY A 166 -4.38 20.39 14.73
C GLY A 166 -4.40 21.92 14.58
N SER A 167 -3.26 22.53 14.21
CA SER A 167 -3.24 23.92 13.72
C SER A 167 -4.11 24.05 12.47
N GLU A 168 -4.83 25.16 12.33
CA GLU A 168 -5.51 25.52 11.08
C GLU A 168 -4.52 25.94 9.98
N ASP A 169 -3.31 26.35 10.37
CA ASP A 169 -2.21 26.68 9.46
C ASP A 169 -1.19 25.54 9.45
N ASN A 170 -1.12 24.82 8.33
CA ASN A 170 -0.15 23.75 8.11
C ASN A 170 1.30 24.27 8.00
N SER A 171 1.51 25.57 7.77
CA SER A 171 2.85 26.13 7.58
C SER A 171 3.77 25.96 8.80
N SER A 172 3.22 25.79 10.01
CA SER A 172 3.98 25.54 11.24
C SER A 172 4.85 24.28 11.20
N TYR A 173 4.52 23.29 10.36
CA TYR A 173 5.40 22.14 10.14
C TYR A 173 6.73 22.53 9.48
N LEU A 174 6.78 23.64 8.75
CA LEU A 174 8.03 24.19 8.21
C LEU A 174 8.92 24.78 9.30
N ASP A 175 8.35 25.31 10.38
CA ASP A 175 9.12 25.81 11.53
C ASP A 175 9.80 24.66 12.27
N VAL A 176 9.09 23.54 12.45
CA VAL A 176 9.68 22.30 13.00
C VAL A 176 10.81 21.80 12.11
N LYS A 177 10.59 21.81 10.79
CA LYS A 177 11.62 21.42 9.83
C LYS A 177 12.84 22.35 9.90
N ALA A 178 12.63 23.66 9.98
CA ALA A 178 13.71 24.65 10.11
C ALA A 178 14.51 24.43 11.39
N TRP A 179 13.83 24.19 12.52
CA TRP A 179 14.48 23.84 13.77
C TRP A 179 15.34 22.58 13.65
N ILE A 180 14.85 21.52 12.99
CA ILE A 180 15.66 20.32 12.70
C ILE A 180 16.89 20.68 11.85
N ASP A 181 16.71 21.45 10.79
CA ASP A 181 17.80 21.81 9.87
C ASP A 181 18.89 22.67 10.57
N GLU A 182 18.53 23.40 11.63
CA GLU A 182 19.45 24.20 12.46
C GLU A 182 20.15 23.38 13.55
N ASN A 183 19.45 22.41 14.16
CA ASN A 183 19.92 21.73 15.38
C ASN A 183 20.44 20.30 15.13
N ALA A 184 20.08 19.69 14.01
CA ALA A 184 20.58 18.37 13.62
C ALA A 184 21.74 18.49 12.62
N PRO A 185 22.70 17.56 12.64
CA PRO A 185 23.77 17.52 11.64
C PRO A 185 23.21 17.57 10.21
N ASN A 186 23.68 18.55 9.43
CA ASN A 186 23.30 18.68 8.04
C ASN A 186 23.97 17.56 7.24
N ASP A 187 23.18 16.56 6.90
CA ASP A 187 23.59 15.43 6.08
C ASP A 187 23.69 15.79 4.59
N LYS A 188 23.38 17.03 4.17
CA LYS A 188 23.30 17.46 2.76
C LYS A 188 22.36 16.60 1.90
N ASN A 189 21.38 15.93 2.52
CA ASN A 189 20.58 14.86 1.91
C ASN A 189 21.40 13.62 1.45
N GLU A 190 22.61 13.43 1.97
CA GLU A 190 23.38 12.19 1.77
C GLU A 190 22.65 11.01 2.41
N ASN A 191 21.90 11.23 3.50
CA ASN A 191 21.06 10.20 4.09
C ASN A 191 19.66 10.17 3.46
N LYS A 192 19.65 9.59 2.28
CA LYS A 192 18.48 9.41 1.42
C LYS A 192 17.32 8.59 2.01
N TYR A 193 17.53 7.92 3.15
CA TYR A 193 16.56 7.08 3.83
C TYR A 193 15.83 7.78 4.99
N ASP A 194 16.29 8.97 5.40
CA ASP A 194 15.59 9.76 6.43
C ASP A 194 14.35 10.45 5.85
N HIS A 195 13.17 10.10 6.36
CA HIS A 195 11.90 10.62 5.89
C HIS A 195 11.38 11.79 6.73
N VAL A 196 11.95 12.09 7.90
CA VAL A 196 11.37 13.03 8.88
C VAL A 196 11.11 14.42 8.27
N THR A 197 12.14 15.04 7.69
CA THR A 197 12.00 16.36 7.07
C THR A 197 11.10 16.38 5.83
N ALA A 198 11.01 15.25 5.12
CA ALA A 198 10.12 15.09 3.97
C ALA A 198 8.66 15.00 4.41
N VAL A 199 8.38 14.26 5.49
CA VAL A 199 7.04 14.15 6.09
C VAL A 199 6.59 15.53 6.58
N LEU A 200 7.43 16.28 7.30
CA LEU A 200 7.11 17.65 7.73
C LEU A 200 6.82 18.58 6.55
N GLN A 201 7.60 18.49 5.45
CA GLN A 201 7.32 19.24 4.23
C GLN A 201 6.00 18.82 3.56
N GLN A 202 5.61 17.54 3.66
CA GLN A 202 4.34 17.06 3.13
C GLN A 202 3.17 17.55 3.98
N LEU A 203 3.29 17.48 5.30
CA LEU A 203 2.29 17.93 6.27
C LEU A 203 2.03 19.44 6.18
N SER A 204 3.00 20.23 5.70
CA SER A 204 2.79 21.66 5.51
C SER A 204 1.96 22.04 4.28
N ARG A 205 1.50 21.06 3.50
CA ARG A 205 0.72 21.29 2.28
C ARG A 205 -0.76 21.06 2.52
N ASP A 206 -1.58 21.93 1.95
CA ASP A 206 -3.02 21.70 1.91
C ASP A 206 -3.38 20.50 1.03
N THR A 207 -4.47 19.82 1.37
CA THR A 207 -5.00 18.75 0.54
C THR A 207 -5.60 19.31 -0.76
N LEU A 208 -5.43 18.57 -1.85
CA LEU A 208 -6.02 18.89 -3.15
C LEU A 208 -7.24 18.01 -3.39
N PRO A 209 -8.18 18.40 -4.27
CA PRO A 209 -9.32 17.58 -4.64
C PRO A 209 -8.90 16.18 -5.12
N MET A 210 -9.67 15.16 -4.73
CA MET A 210 -9.44 13.78 -5.14
C MET A 210 -9.62 13.62 -6.67
N PRO A 211 -8.77 12.81 -7.33
CA PRO A 211 -8.98 12.45 -8.73
C PRO A 211 -10.19 11.51 -8.89
N LYS A 212 -10.56 11.25 -10.14
CA LYS A 212 -11.51 10.17 -10.48
C LYS A 212 -10.80 9.09 -11.28
N LEU A 213 -11.13 7.84 -11.00
CA LEU A 213 -10.68 6.71 -11.80
C LEU A 213 -11.81 6.29 -12.74
N LYS A 214 -11.48 6.10 -14.01
CA LYS A 214 -12.36 5.48 -15.01
C LYS A 214 -11.73 4.18 -15.47
N ILE A 215 -12.54 3.13 -15.50
CA ILE A 215 -12.14 1.77 -15.88
C ILE A 215 -12.99 1.35 -17.08
N ALA A 216 -12.38 0.75 -18.09
CA ALA A 216 -13.14 0.17 -19.20
C ALA A 216 -14.05 -0.97 -18.73
N LYS A 217 -15.21 -1.11 -19.35
CA LYS A 217 -16.18 -2.18 -19.05
C LYS A 217 -15.77 -3.49 -19.72
N LYS A 218 -14.79 -4.17 -19.13
CA LYS A 218 -14.28 -5.48 -19.54
C LYS A 218 -14.28 -6.46 -18.36
N PRO A 219 -14.29 -7.78 -18.60
CA PRO A 219 -13.96 -8.76 -17.58
C PRO A 219 -12.63 -8.42 -16.90
N PHE A 220 -12.54 -8.61 -15.58
CA PHE A 220 -11.38 -8.16 -14.81
C PHE A 220 -10.04 -8.79 -15.28
N ASP A 221 -10.08 -9.98 -15.86
CA ASP A 221 -8.93 -10.73 -16.39
C ASP A 221 -8.56 -10.36 -17.83
N GLU A 222 -9.36 -9.52 -18.48
CA GLU A 222 -9.10 -8.92 -19.80
C GLU A 222 -8.71 -7.43 -19.72
N LEU A 223 -8.63 -6.85 -18.51
CA LEU A 223 -8.20 -5.47 -18.32
C LEU A 223 -6.72 -5.31 -18.62
N GLU A 224 -6.41 -4.31 -19.44
CA GLU A 224 -5.04 -3.90 -19.80
C GLU A 224 -4.72 -2.51 -19.22
N PHE A 225 -3.46 -2.08 -19.32
CA PHE A 225 -3.03 -0.79 -18.74
C PHE A 225 -3.81 0.40 -19.31
N GLU A 226 -4.13 0.34 -20.59
CA GLU A 226 -4.85 1.37 -21.35
C GLU A 226 -6.33 1.48 -20.97
N ASP A 227 -6.87 0.52 -20.22
CA ASP A 227 -8.26 0.53 -19.75
C ASP A 227 -8.48 1.41 -18.51
N PHE A 228 -7.41 1.98 -17.96
CA PHE A 228 -7.44 2.83 -16.77
C PHE A 228 -7.11 4.27 -17.13
N GLU A 229 -8.00 5.19 -16.75
CA GLU A 229 -7.82 6.62 -16.96
C GLU A 229 -8.02 7.35 -15.63
N ILE A 230 -7.01 8.10 -15.19
CA ILE A 230 -7.10 8.98 -14.01
C ILE A 230 -7.44 10.39 -14.49
N LEU A 231 -8.61 10.87 -14.08
CA LEU A 231 -9.14 12.19 -14.41
C LEU A 231 -8.92 13.16 -13.26
N ASP A 232 -8.73 14.43 -13.61
CA ASP A 232 -8.64 15.57 -12.67
C ASP A 232 -7.53 15.46 -11.61
N TYR A 233 -6.50 14.63 -11.84
CA TYR A 233 -5.40 14.48 -10.89
C TYR A 233 -4.56 15.74 -10.79
N LYS A 234 -4.59 16.35 -9.59
CA LYS A 234 -3.74 17.46 -9.21
C LYS A 234 -2.85 17.02 -8.07
N SER A 235 -1.56 17.30 -8.19
CA SER A 235 -0.58 16.99 -7.15
C SER A 235 0.35 18.16 -6.91
N HIS A 236 0.87 18.22 -5.69
CA HIS A 236 1.97 19.12 -5.33
C HIS A 236 3.28 18.65 -5.97
N LYS A 237 4.32 19.48 -5.88
CA LYS A 237 5.67 19.12 -6.34
C LYS A 237 6.16 17.83 -5.65
N PRO A 238 6.80 16.90 -6.37
CA PRO A 238 7.33 15.67 -5.79
C PRO A 238 8.30 15.92 -4.63
N ILE A 239 8.21 15.10 -3.59
CA ILE A 239 9.21 14.98 -2.53
C ILE A 239 9.91 13.65 -2.75
N ARG A 240 11.24 13.67 -2.93
CA ARG A 240 12.00 12.46 -3.26
C ARG A 240 12.70 11.91 -2.03
N ARG A 241 12.51 10.61 -1.78
CA ARG A 241 13.28 9.80 -0.83
C ARG A 241 13.56 8.43 -1.45
N TYR A 242 14.50 7.70 -0.87
CA TYR A 242 14.83 6.36 -1.32
C TYR A 242 14.18 5.34 -0.38
N MET A 243 13.78 4.21 -0.95
CA MET A 243 13.32 3.07 -0.16
C MET A 243 14.49 2.55 0.68
N ALA A 244 14.26 2.36 1.98
CA ALA A 244 15.17 1.56 2.78
C ALA A 244 15.14 0.12 2.22
N VAL A 245 16.33 -0.47 2.02
CA VAL A 245 16.50 -1.85 1.53
C VAL A 245 17.08 -2.68 2.66
#